data_AF-A0A417CUD2-F1
#
_entry.id   AF-A0A417CUD2-F1
#
_cell.length_a   1.000
_cell.length_b   1.000
_cell.length_c   1.000
_cell.angle_alpha   90.00
_cell.angle_beta   90.00
_cell.angle_gamma   90.00
#
_symmetry.space_group_name_H-M   'P 1'
#
loop_
_entity.id
_entity.type
_entity.pdbx_description
1 polymer ?
#
loop_
_entity_poly.entity_id
_entity_poly.type
_entity_poly.pdbx_seq_one_letter_code
_entity_poly.pdbx_strand_id
1 'polypeptide(L)'
;MAKSLPSSGAGATRIILKNKDAFHFDLREKKEENGKMSYLYDVFYENATGTLNIQVDQNEPVVAALNLSLGKVITLANDANLKKLCKYVMENTNS
;
A
#
# COMPACT_ATOMS: atom_id res chain seq x y z
N MET A 1 -18.14 -9.57 -6.20
CA MET A 1 -17.46 -8.42 -6.83
C MET A 1 -16.92 -7.54 -5.71
N ALA A 2 -15.64 -7.16 -5.78
CA ALA A 2 -15.09 -6.25 -4.80
C ALA A 2 -15.68 -4.85 -4.97
N LYS A 3 -15.67 -4.06 -3.90
CA LYS A 3 -16.29 -2.74 -3.90
C LYS A 3 -15.34 -1.72 -4.51
N SER A 4 -15.77 -1.01 -5.56
CA SER A 4 -15.01 0.11 -6.13
C SER A 4 -14.64 1.16 -5.09
N LEU A 5 -13.48 1.78 -5.26
CA LEU A 5 -13.02 2.86 -4.41
C LEU A 5 -13.77 4.16 -4.74
N PRO A 6 -14.12 4.97 -3.71
CA PRO A 6 -14.63 6.31 -3.94
C PRO A 6 -13.63 7.17 -4.71
N SER A 7 -14.13 8.06 -5.58
CA SER A 7 -13.28 8.97 -6.37
C SER A 7 -12.39 9.90 -5.54
N SER A 8 -12.74 10.11 -4.26
CA SER A 8 -11.96 10.89 -3.29
C SER A 8 -10.87 10.08 -2.56
N GLY A 9 -10.78 8.76 -2.78
CA GLY A 9 -9.90 7.86 -2.04
C GLY A 9 -10.29 7.66 -0.56
N ALA A 10 -11.43 8.19 -0.12
CA ALA A 10 -11.87 8.10 1.26
C ALA A 10 -12.08 6.65 1.71
N GLY A 11 -11.38 6.23 2.77
CA GLY A 11 -11.46 4.87 3.30
C GLY A 11 -10.90 3.79 2.39
N ALA A 12 -10.07 4.14 1.39
CA ALA A 12 -9.57 3.19 0.41
C ALA A 12 -8.81 2.02 1.05
N THR A 13 -7.92 2.29 2.01
CA THR A 13 -7.18 1.25 2.75
C THR A 13 -8.11 0.23 3.42
N ARG A 14 -9.19 0.69 4.06
CA ARG A 14 -10.19 -0.17 4.72
C ARG A 14 -10.94 -1.01 3.71
N ILE A 15 -11.27 -0.45 2.54
CA ILE A 15 -11.97 -1.18 1.48
C ILE A 15 -11.04 -2.25 0.88
N ILE A 16 -9.80 -1.89 0.58
CA ILE A 16 -8.76 -2.81 0.08
C ILE A 16 -8.56 -3.97 1.07
N LEU A 17 -8.36 -3.67 2.37
CA LEU A 17 -8.16 -4.70 3.41
C LEU A 17 -9.35 -5.65 3.57
N LYS A 18 -10.57 -5.23 3.23
CA LYS A 18 -11.77 -6.08 3.26
C LYS A 18 -11.93 -6.93 1.99
N ASN A 19 -11.22 -6.61 0.92
CA ASN A 19 -11.34 -7.23 -0.39
C ASN A 19 -9.93 -7.53 -0.95
N LYS A 20 -9.09 -8.19 -0.15
CA LYS A 20 -7.68 -8.44 -0.47
C LYS A 20 -7.48 -9.19 -1.78
N ASP A 21 -8.42 -10.06 -2.13
CA ASP A 21 -8.39 -10.86 -3.37
C ASP A 21 -8.44 -10.00 -4.64
N ALA A 22 -8.96 -8.76 -4.54
CA ALA A 22 -9.00 -7.79 -5.63
C ALA A 22 -7.83 -6.80 -5.61
N PHE A 23 -6.90 -6.95 -4.66
CA PHE A 23 -5.73 -6.09 -4.52
C PHE A 23 -4.48 -6.80 -5.03
N HIS A 24 -4.01 -6.34 -6.19
CA HIS A 24 -2.78 -6.84 -6.80
C HIS A 24 -1.67 -5.81 -6.65
N PHE A 25 -0.45 -6.29 -6.51
CA PHE A 25 0.73 -5.45 -6.34
C PHE A 25 1.95 -6.17 -6.91
N ASP A 26 2.76 -5.42 -7.64
CA ASP A 26 3.99 -5.91 -8.26
C ASP A 26 5.17 -5.13 -7.68
N LEU A 27 6.18 -5.84 -7.17
CA LEU A 27 7.39 -5.21 -6.66
C LEU A 27 8.17 -4.62 -7.83
N ARG A 28 8.35 -3.30 -7.80
CA ARG A 28 9.08 -2.56 -8.83
C ARG A 28 10.52 -2.28 -8.42
N GLU A 29 10.74 -1.91 -7.16
CA GLU A 29 12.08 -1.59 -6.66
C GLU A 29 12.23 -1.98 -5.19
N LYS A 30 13.43 -2.50 -4.85
CA LYS A 30 13.87 -2.78 -3.48
C LYS A 30 15.26 -2.19 -3.28
N LYS A 31 15.42 -1.35 -2.26
CA LYS A 31 16.69 -0.68 -1.92
C LYS A 31 16.95 -0.75 -0.43
N GLU A 32 18.22 -0.85 -0.04
CA GLU A 32 18.67 -0.68 1.34
C GLU A 32 19.40 0.66 1.46
N GLU A 33 19.01 1.46 2.44
CA GLU A 33 19.65 2.76 2.72
C GLU A 33 19.70 3.00 4.23
N ASN A 34 20.91 3.24 4.77
CA ASN A 34 21.14 3.49 6.19
C ASN A 34 20.52 2.43 7.14
N GLY A 35 20.61 1.15 6.76
CA GLY A 35 20.05 0.03 7.53
C GLY A 35 18.52 -0.12 7.45
N LYS A 36 17.86 0.66 6.58
CA LYS A 36 16.42 0.57 6.32
C LYS A 36 16.16 0.01 4.94
N MET A 37 15.10 -0.76 4.82
CA MET A 37 14.66 -1.34 3.54
C MET A 37 13.53 -0.50 2.95
N SER A 38 13.73 0.01 1.74
CA SER A 38 12.75 0.74 0.95
C SER A 38 12.20 -0.15 -0.17
N TYR A 39 10.88 -0.16 -0.34
CA TYR A 39 10.16 -0.91 -1.36
C TYR A 39 9.22 0.02 -2.11
N LEU A 40 9.18 -0.12 -3.43
CA LEU A 40 8.20 0.52 -4.31
C LEU A 40 7.43 -0.57 -5.05
N TYR A 41 6.11 -0.52 -4.94
CA TYR A 41 5.18 -1.39 -5.65
C TYR A 41 4.34 -0.58 -6.62
N ASP A 42 4.08 -1.13 -7.80
CA ASP A 42 2.91 -0.75 -8.58
C ASP A 42 1.71 -1.51 -7.99
N VAL A 43 0.56 -0.86 -7.83
CA VAL A 43 -0.62 -1.44 -7.19
C VAL A 43 -1.88 -1.25 -8.02
N PHE A 44 -2.76 -2.25 -7.98
CA PHE A 44 -3.97 -2.33 -8.78
C PHE A 44 -5.14 -2.78 -7.90
N TYR A 45 -6.26 -2.06 -8.00
CA TYR A 45 -7.47 -2.40 -7.30
C TYR A 45 -8.69 -1.97 -8.11
N GLU A 46 -9.44 -2.93 -8.66
CA GLU A 46 -10.70 -2.70 -9.39
C GLU A 46 -10.64 -1.48 -10.34
N ASN A 47 -11.08 -0.32 -9.88
CA ASN A 47 -11.18 0.94 -10.62
C ASN A 47 -10.01 1.93 -10.40
N ALA A 48 -8.92 1.51 -9.77
CA ALA A 48 -7.79 2.38 -9.44
C ALA A 48 -6.44 1.66 -9.62
N THR A 49 -5.46 2.43 -10.09
CA THR A 49 -4.07 2.01 -10.23
C THR A 49 -3.17 3.05 -9.57
N GLY A 50 -2.05 2.60 -9.04
CA GLY A 50 -1.24 3.48 -8.22
C GLY A 50 0.12 2.93 -7.85
N THR A 51 0.72 3.55 -6.86
CA THR A 51 1.97 3.09 -6.25
C THR A 51 1.86 3.00 -4.74
N LEU A 52 2.60 2.06 -4.16
CA LEU A 52 2.79 1.93 -2.73
C LEU A 52 4.29 1.98 -2.41
N ASN A 53 4.71 3.03 -1.73
CA ASN A 53 6.05 3.13 -1.15
C ASN A 53 6.03 2.68 0.30
N ILE A 54 7.00 1.87 0.70
CA ILE A 54 7.16 1.38 2.08
C ILE A 54 8.63 1.49 2.47
N GLN A 55 8.93 2.18 3.56
CA GLN A 55 10.21 2.08 4.26
C GLN A 55 10.01 1.27 5.53
N VAL A 56 10.90 0.31 5.73
CA VAL A 56 10.88 -0.67 6.81
C VAL A 56 12.13 -0.50 7.65
N ASP A 57 11.94 -0.45 8.96
CA ASP A 57 12.99 -0.45 9.96
C ASP A 57 12.66 -1.54 10.99
N GLN A 58 13.62 -2.42 11.29
CA GLN A 58 13.43 -3.57 12.19
C GLN A 58 12.14 -4.38 11.91
N ASN A 59 11.89 -4.71 10.63
CA ASN A 59 10.69 -5.42 10.14
C ASN A 59 9.33 -4.69 10.33
N GLU A 60 9.34 -3.42 10.73
CA GLU A 60 8.11 -2.63 10.87
C GLU A 60 8.06 -1.50 9.82
N PRO A 61 6.90 -1.29 9.15
CA PRO A 61 6.71 -0.11 8.30
C PRO A 61 6.79 1.17 9.15
N VAL A 62 7.79 2.01 8.86
CA VAL A 62 8.01 3.31 9.52
C VAL A 62 7.60 4.49 8.64
N VAL A 63 7.67 4.34 7.33
CA VAL A 63 7.12 5.28 6.35
C VAL A 63 6.33 4.49 5.33
N ALA A 64 5.15 4.97 4.96
CA ALA A 64 4.42 4.44 3.82
C ALA A 64 3.57 5.52 3.16
N ALA A 65 3.48 5.43 1.84
CA ALA A 65 2.66 6.31 1.02
C ALA A 65 1.98 5.49 -0.08
N LEU A 66 0.65 5.45 -0.07
CA LEU A 66 -0.19 4.86 -1.09
C LEU A 66 -0.80 5.97 -1.93
N ASN A 67 -0.47 5.99 -3.22
CA ASN A 67 -1.03 6.91 -4.19
C ASN A 67 -1.83 6.13 -5.23
N LEU A 68 -3.15 6.25 -5.20
CA LEU A 68 -4.07 5.57 -6.13
C LEU A 68 -4.56 6.47 -7.27
N SER A 69 -3.95 7.64 -7.46
CA SER A 69 -4.41 8.66 -8.42
C SER A 69 -5.86 9.15 -8.18
N LEU A 70 -6.37 8.99 -6.96
CA LEU A 70 -7.71 9.41 -6.51
C LEU A 70 -7.69 10.80 -5.82
N GLY A 71 -6.74 11.65 -6.17
CA GLY A 71 -6.61 13.02 -5.64
C GLY A 71 -6.10 13.14 -4.19
N LYS A 72 -5.80 12.02 -3.51
CA LYS A 72 -5.21 12.01 -2.17
C LYS A 72 -4.15 10.92 -2.03
N VAL A 73 -3.01 11.30 -1.44
CA VAL A 73 -1.98 10.35 -1.00
C VAL A 73 -2.29 9.91 0.44
N ILE A 74 -2.38 8.61 0.64
CA ILE A 74 -2.64 8.00 1.94
C ILE A 74 -1.31 7.67 2.59
N THR A 75 -1.10 8.12 3.82
CA THR A 75 0.15 7.92 4.56
C THR A 75 -0.13 7.37 5.96
N LEU A 76 0.90 6.85 6.63
CA LEU A 76 0.75 6.34 8.01
C LEU A 76 0.23 7.40 8.99
N ALA A 77 0.51 8.68 8.70
CA ALA A 77 0.06 9.80 9.52
C ALA A 77 -1.44 10.13 9.35
N ASN A 78 -2.03 9.80 8.20
CA ASN A 78 -3.42 10.17 7.89
C ASN A 78 -4.39 8.97 7.80
N ASP A 79 -3.88 7.73 7.82
CA ASP A 79 -4.70 6.52 7.86
C ASP A 79 -3.98 5.36 8.58
N ALA A 80 -4.47 5.04 9.78
CA ALA A 80 -3.92 3.96 10.61
C ALA A 80 -4.04 2.57 9.97
N ASN A 81 -4.96 2.37 9.01
CA ASN A 81 -5.10 1.08 8.33
C ASN A 81 -4.00 0.84 7.30
N LEU A 82 -3.30 1.88 6.83
CA LEU A 82 -2.23 1.72 5.86
C LEU A 82 -1.13 0.81 6.41
N LYS A 83 -0.81 0.90 7.71
CA LYS A 83 0.19 0.01 8.34
C LYS A 83 -0.17 -1.47 8.18
N LYS A 84 -1.45 -1.83 8.33
CA LYS A 84 -1.94 -3.20 8.14
C LYS A 84 -1.85 -3.65 6.69
N LEU A 85 -2.14 -2.74 5.75
CA LEU A 85 -2.00 -3.02 4.33
C LEU A 85 -0.53 -3.24 3.93
N CYS A 86 0.40 -2.44 4.45
CA CYS A 86 1.84 -2.62 4.24
C CYS A 86 2.31 -4.00 4.73
N LYS A 87 1.90 -4.41 5.94
CA LYS A 87 2.24 -5.74 6.47
C LYS A 87 1.75 -6.85 5.56
N TYR A 88 0.49 -6.78 5.13
CA TYR A 88 -0.07 -7.74 4.18
C TYR A 88 0.75 -7.83 2.88
N VAL A 89 1.08 -6.69 2.26
CA VAL A 89 1.89 -6.67 1.03
C VAL A 89 3.26 -7.31 1.26
N MET A 90 3.95 -6.93 2.34
CA MET A 90 5.28 -7.45 2.65
C MET A 90 5.31 -8.95 2.93
N GLU A 91 4.32 -9.47 3.66
CA GLU A 91 4.17 -10.92 3.92
C GLU A 91 3.98 -11.70 2.62
N ASN A 92 3.25 -11.14 1.66
CA ASN A 92 2.92 -11.79 0.39
C ASN A 92 3.92 -11.50 -0.75
N THR A 93 4.87 -10.59 -0.54
CA THR A 93 5.97 -10.34 -1.50
C THR A 93 7.13 -11.32 -1.31
N ASN A 94 7.32 -11.80 -0.08
CA ASN A 94 8.39 -12.74 0.27
C ASN A 94 7.91 -14.21 0.33
N SER A 95 6.70 -14.49 -0.21
CA SER A 95 6.10 -15.84 -0.26
C SER A 95 6.33 -16.51 -1.62
#